data_AF-A0A1C6M991-F1
#
_entry.id   AF-A0A1C6M991-F1
#
_cell.length_a   1.000
_cell.length_b   1.000
_cell.length_c   1.000
_cell.angle_alpha   90.00
_cell.angle_beta   90.00
_cell.angle_gamma   90.00
#
_symmetry.space_group_name_H-M   'P 1'
#
loop_
_entity.id
_entity.type
_entity.pdbx_description
1 polymer ?
#
loop_
_entity_poly.entity_id
_entity_poly.type
_entity_poly.pdbx_seq_one_letter_code
_entity_poly.pdbx_strand_id
1 'polypeptide(L)' 'MRKVIITCAVTGSVHPPSMFPCLPVTPEDIVREAIAAAEEGAAILHPYARDPEDGRPGASTFNFTDGHE' A
#
# COMPACT_ATOMS: atom_id res chain seq x y z
N MET A 1 5.13 -7.67 -29.97
CA MET A 1 4.93 -6.63 -28.92
C MET A 1 5.77 -6.98 -27.70
N ARG A 2 6.39 -5.99 -27.04
CA ARG A 2 7.14 -6.18 -25.79
C ARG A 2 6.19 -5.96 -24.60
N LYS A 3 6.18 -6.89 -23.64
CA LYS A 3 5.43 -6.72 -22.39
C LYS A 3 6.08 -5.60 -21.55
N VAL A 4 5.25 -4.74 -20.97
CA VAL A 4 5.67 -3.64 -20.10
C VAL A 4 5.36 -4.04 -18.66
N ILE A 5 6.29 -3.79 -17.75
CA ILE A 5 6.10 -4.01 -16.32
C ILE A 5 5.60 -2.70 -15.71
N ILE A 6 4.42 -2.74 -15.11
CA ILE A 6 3.86 -1.63 -14.34
C ILE A 6 4.00 -1.98 -12.85
N THR A 7 4.62 -1.09 -12.08
CA THR A 7 4.71 -1.21 -10.62
C THR A 7 3.81 -0.18 -9.99
N CYS A 8 2.99 -0.59 -9.01
CA CYS A 8 2.18 0.32 -8.22
C CYS A 8 2.77 0.46 -6.80
N ALA A 9 3.21 1.66 -6.44
CA ALA A 9 3.62 1.99 -5.08
C ALA A 9 2.41 2.55 -4.31
N VAL A 10 1.84 1.71 -3.43
CA VAL A 10 0.46 1.88 -2.95
C VAL A 10 0.30 3.06 -1.99
N THR A 11 1.24 3.25 -1.05
CA THR A 11 1.12 4.31 -0.02
C THR A 11 2.43 5.05 0.28
N GLY A 12 3.59 4.38 0.21
CA GLY A 12 4.88 5.02 0.51
C GLY A 12 5.06 5.39 1.99
N SER A 13 6.14 6.11 2.29
CA SER A 13 6.44 6.63 3.65
C SER A 13 6.63 8.15 3.70
N VAL A 14 6.58 8.83 2.55
CA VAL A 14 6.89 10.27 2.44
C VAL A 14 5.67 11.14 2.73
N HIS A 15 4.51 10.80 2.15
CA HIS A 15 3.31 11.63 2.29
C HIS A 15 2.58 11.31 3.60
N PRO A 16 2.20 12.31 4.41
CA PRO A 16 1.33 12.13 5.56
C PRO A 16 -0.15 12.07 5.15
N PRO A 17 -1.03 11.41 5.94
CA PRO A 17 -2.47 11.34 5.65
C PRO A 17 -3.16 12.71 5.57
N SER A 18 -2.66 13.72 6.30
CA SER A 18 -3.19 15.08 6.25
C SER A 18 -3.04 15.76 4.90
N MET A 19 -2.16 15.27 4.02
CA MET A 19 -1.98 15.79 2.66
C MET A 19 -2.98 15.16 1.67
N PHE A 20 -3.34 13.89 1.88
CA PHE A 20 -4.20 13.13 0.99
C PHE A 20 -5.19 12.28 1.81
N PRO A 21 -6.47 12.68 1.88
CA PRO A 21 -7.48 11.94 2.64
C PRO A 21 -7.73 10.50 2.15
N CYS A 22 -7.37 10.20 0.90
CA CYS A 22 -7.48 8.88 0.30
C CYS A 22 -6.21 8.02 0.44
N LEU A 23 -5.19 8.50 1.18
CA LEU A 23 -3.95 7.75 1.37
C LEU A 23 -4.26 6.46 2.16
N PRO A 24 -3.88 5.27 1.65
CA PRO A 24 -4.11 4.02 2.38
C PRO A 24 -3.26 3.99 3.65
N VAL A 25 -3.90 3.80 4.81
CA VAL A 25 -3.24 3.80 6.13
C VAL A 25 -3.39 2.45 6.82
N THR A 26 -4.62 1.92 6.93
CA THR A 26 -4.84 0.65 7.60
C THR A 26 -4.34 -0.51 6.73
N PRO A 27 -4.01 -1.68 7.34
CA PRO A 27 -3.66 -2.87 6.59
C PRO A 27 -4.74 -3.25 5.56
N GLU A 28 -6.02 -3.16 5.93
CA GLU A 28 -7.15 -3.48 5.05
C GLU A 28 -7.23 -2.52 3.86
N ASP A 29 -6.99 -1.22 4.06
CA ASP A 29 -6.94 -0.25 2.97
C ASP A 29 -5.79 -0.54 2.01
N ILE A 30 -4.60 -0.84 2.55
CA ILE A 30 -3.42 -1.14 1.74
C ILE A 30 -3.64 -2.41 0.92
N VAL A 31 -4.22 -3.46 1.50
CA VAL A 31 -4.56 -4.71 0.79
C VAL A 31 -5.61 -4.45 -0.29
N ARG A 32 -6.68 -3.72 0.03
CA ARG A 32 -7.76 -3.39 -0.91
C ARG A 32 -7.24 -2.65 -2.14
N GLU A 33 -6.44 -1.61 -1.93
CA GLU A 33 -5.88 -0.81 -3.03
C GLU A 33 -4.78 -1.56 -3.80
N ALA A 34 -4.02 -2.44 -3.14
CA ALA A 34 -3.04 -3.30 -3.79
C ALA A 34 -3.71 -4.32 -4.73
N ILE A 35 -4.83 -4.94 -4.30
CA ILE A 35 -5.63 -5.84 -5.14
C ILE A 35 -6.22 -5.07 -6.33
N ALA A 36 -6.85 -3.92 -6.09
CA ALA A 36 -7.40 -3.09 -7.16
C ALA A 36 -6.32 -2.71 -8.19
N ALA A 37 -5.11 -2.33 -7.75
CA ALA A 37 -4.01 -2.04 -8.65
C ALA A 37 -3.60 -3.26 -9.50
N ALA A 38 -3.59 -4.46 -8.93
CA ALA A 38 -3.29 -5.69 -9.65
C ALA A 38 -4.38 -6.04 -10.69
N GLU A 39 -5.66 -5.88 -10.34
CA GLU A 39 -6.79 -6.08 -11.24
C GLU A 39 -6.77 -5.12 -12.44
N GLU A 40 -6.29 -3.89 -12.23
CA GLU A 40 -6.09 -2.87 -13.27
C GLU A 40 -4.78 -3.03 -14.07
N GLY A 41 -4.01 -4.10 -13.80
CA GLY A 41 -2.87 -4.49 -14.62
C GLY A 41 -1.48 -4.14 -14.07
N ALA A 42 -1.37 -3.76 -12.78
CA ALA A 42 -0.07 -3.71 -12.13
C ALA A 42 0.54 -5.12 -12.04
N ALA A 43 1.78 -5.25 -12.53
CA ALA A 43 2.52 -6.50 -12.49
C ALA A 43 3.29 -6.68 -11.17
N ILE A 44 3.59 -5.58 -10.49
CA ILE A 44 4.33 -5.54 -9.21
C ILE A 44 3.64 -4.55 -8.29
N LEU A 45 3.53 -4.92 -7.02
CA LEU A 45 3.01 -4.08 -5.94
C LEU A 45 4.16 -3.76 -4.98
N HIS A 46 4.29 -2.48 -4.60
CA HIS A 46 5.30 -1.98 -3.68
C HIS A 46 4.62 -1.31 -2.48
N PRO A 47 4.18 -2.07 -1.47
CA PRO A 47 3.49 -1.52 -0.30
C PRO A 47 4.49 -1.06 0.77
N TYR A 48 4.04 -0.12 1.60
CA TYR A 48 4.70 0.24 2.86
C TYR A 48 3.67 0.09 3.98
N ALA A 49 4.12 -0.38 5.14
CA ALA A 49 3.29 -0.39 6.32
C ALA A 49 3.18 1.03 6.89
N ARG A 50 2.05 1.29 7.54
CA ARG A 50 1.82 2.49 8.33
C ARG A 50 1.25 2.09 9.69
N ASP A 51 1.35 2.99 10.64
CA ASP A 51 0.65 2.88 11.92
C ASP A 51 -0.85 3.14 11.67
N PRO A 52 -1.76 2.21 12.01
CA PRO A 52 -3.18 2.40 11.80
C PRO A 52 -3.78 3.55 12.62
N GLU A 53 -3.17 3.93 13.75
CA GLU A 53 -3.69 4.99 14.63
C GLU A 53 -3.39 6.39 14.09
N ASP A 54 -2.22 6.60 13.49
CA ASP A 54 -1.75 7.95 13.11
C ASP A 54 -1.15 8.08 11.71
N GLY A 55 -1.00 6.96 10.98
CA GLY A 55 -0.50 6.91 9.61
C GLY A 55 0.99 7.17 9.43
N ARG A 56 1.78 7.20 10.52
CA ARG A 56 3.24 7.27 10.45
C ARG A 56 3.81 6.02 9.78
N PRO A 57 4.98 6.10 9.13
CA PRO A 57 5.61 4.93 8.52
C PRO A 57 5.85 3.82 9.55
N GLY A 58 5.32 2.62 9.26
CA GLY A 58 5.54 1.42 10.06
C GLY A 58 6.84 0.74 9.63
N ALA A 59 7.74 0.49 10.59
CA ALA A 59 8.98 -0.26 10.36
C ALA A 59 8.93 -1.70 10.90
N SER A 60 7.85 -2.06 11.59
CA SER A 60 7.69 -3.38 12.18
C SER A 60 7.20 -4.38 11.13
N THR A 61 7.71 -5.61 11.18
CA THR A 61 7.23 -6.73 10.34
C THR A 61 5.80 -7.14 10.68
N PHE A 62 5.38 -6.91 11.94
CA PHE A 62 4.03 -7.21 12.42
C PHE A 62 2.96 -6.45 11.62
N ASN A 63 3.27 -5.22 11.18
CA ASN A 63 2.32 -4.38 10.44
C ASN A 63 1.94 -4.93 9.04
N PHE A 64 2.58 -5.99 8.56
CA PHE A 64 2.24 -6.66 7.29
C PHE A 64 1.64 -8.06 7.47
N THR A 65 1.72 -8.65 8.66
CA THR A 65 1.30 -10.05 8.90
C THR A 65 -0.17 -10.19 9.28
N ASP A 66 -0.83 -9.11 9.70
CA ASP A 66 -2.19 -9.16 10.25
C ASP A 66 -3.31 -9.17 9.19
N GLY A 67 -2.99 -8.97 7.91
CA GLY A 67 -3.97 -8.92 6.80
C GLY A 67 -3.96 -10.14 5.87
N HIS A 68 -3.17 -11.17 6.18
CA HIS A 68 -3.05 -12.40 5.38
C HIS A 68 -3.56 -13.62 6.17
N GLU A 69 -4.88 -13.76 6.26
CA GLU A 69 -5.56 -15.06 6.42
C GLU A 69 -6.44 -15.33 5.20
#